data_AF-A0A9E3TNW9-F1
#
_entry.id   AF-A0A9E3TNW9-F1
#
_cell.length_a   1.000
_cell.length_b   1.000
_cell.length_c   1.000
_cell.angle_alpha   90.00
_cell.angle_beta   90.00
_cell.angle_gamma   90.00
#
_symmetry.space_group_name_H-M   'P 1'
#
loop_
_entity.id
_entity.type
_entity.pdbx_description
1 polymer ?
#
loop_
_entity_poly.entity_id
_entity_poly.type
_entity_poly.pdbx_seq_one_letter_code
_entity_poly.pdbx_strand_id
1 'polypeptide(L)'
;MSLCRVVAVLVALPTIVFAQQPPYDVFPDADPPYYRVRYDASTKAGELSFPVNYTIWIPNDVATLRGVVVHQHGCGEGSCKSGLTGAYDLHWQSLAKKHDCALLAASYEQPEGADCQMWCDPRNGSDAAFQKCLTDLGQQSGHPELANVPWALWGHSGGGHWAGGMVLLHPDRVAAAWLRSGVPLLEPNPDRPGIKAHTLSDGALRVPIMCNPGTKEGVTVKDGRFAGVWPANEAFFNGVRGKGGLISVAVDPLTAHECGNQRYFAIPWLDECLALRLPKNSGDPLRSMPTDDTWLAGPTGFDAAPTAEFVGDPLKAAWFPNQSVAKRWMQYVKDTSVEDATPPPAPSNLRVQSGQLSWEAEADLESGLSHFILERDGKFLANVPQQSKNPFGRPIFQGLQYSDTPTQPLASMSFTDKDAEPGTIHTYTVIAVNTLGLRSMPTQSE
;
A
#
# COMPACT_ATOMS: atom_id res chain seq x y z
N MET A 1 58.52 -46.64 -12.97
CA MET A 1 57.22 -46.00 -13.27
C MET A 1 56.72 -45.36 -11.98
N SER A 2 56.96 -44.07 -11.78
CA SER A 2 56.47 -43.32 -10.62
C SER A 2 55.46 -42.30 -11.12
N LEU A 3 54.22 -42.46 -10.68
CA LEU A 3 53.05 -41.76 -11.18
C LEU A 3 52.94 -40.38 -10.51
N CYS A 4 52.93 -39.32 -11.31
CA CYS A 4 52.64 -37.95 -10.89
C CYS A 4 51.27 -37.86 -10.20
N ARG A 5 51.23 -37.27 -9.00
CA ARG A 5 49.99 -36.76 -8.40
C ARG A 5 49.98 -35.24 -8.56
N VAL A 6 49.21 -34.78 -9.54
CA VAL A 6 48.86 -33.36 -9.69
C VAL A 6 47.78 -33.06 -8.65
N VAL A 7 48.10 -32.18 -7.69
CA VAL A 7 47.13 -31.60 -6.77
C VAL A 7 46.38 -30.51 -7.52
N ALA A 8 45.12 -30.76 -7.87
CA ALA A 8 44.22 -29.75 -8.41
C ALA A 8 43.72 -28.87 -7.26
N VAL A 9 44.21 -27.62 -7.20
CA VAL A 9 43.69 -26.60 -6.31
C VAL A 9 42.40 -26.07 -6.93
N LEU A 10 41.26 -26.42 -6.32
CA LEU A 10 39.96 -25.80 -6.61
C LEU A 10 39.99 -24.36 -6.10
N VAL A 11 40.17 -23.41 -7.02
CA VAL A 11 39.98 -21.99 -6.75
C VAL A 11 38.48 -21.73 -6.68
N ALA A 12 37.98 -21.49 -5.47
CA ALA A 12 36.62 -20.99 -5.27
C ALA A 12 36.53 -19.58 -5.89
N LEU A 13 35.78 -19.44 -6.98
CA LEU A 13 35.44 -18.14 -7.55
C LEU A 13 34.54 -17.40 -6.56
N PRO A 14 34.79 -16.11 -6.28
CA PRO A 14 33.92 -15.32 -5.42
C PRO A 14 32.56 -15.18 -6.10
N THR A 15 31.49 -15.43 -5.36
CA THR A 15 30.13 -15.03 -5.73
C THR A 15 30.14 -13.52 -5.94
N ILE A 16 29.95 -13.09 -7.18
CA ILE A 16 29.82 -11.67 -7.52
C ILE A 16 28.49 -11.21 -6.91
N VAL A 17 28.56 -10.52 -5.77
CA VAL A 17 27.44 -9.74 -5.25
C VAL A 17 27.29 -8.57 -6.21
N PHE A 18 26.33 -8.65 -7.13
CA PHE A 18 26.00 -7.51 -7.98
C PHE A 18 25.32 -6.46 -7.10
N ALA A 19 26.01 -5.35 -6.84
CA ALA A 19 25.39 -4.17 -6.24
C ALA A 19 24.19 -3.74 -7.08
N GLN A 20 23.14 -3.24 -6.43
CA GLN A 20 21.96 -2.70 -7.11
C GLN A 20 22.38 -1.66 -8.14
N GLN A 21 21.78 -1.74 -9.32
CA GLN A 21 22.05 -0.80 -10.39
C GLN A 21 21.07 0.38 -10.29
N PRO A 22 21.49 1.58 -10.74
CA PRO A 22 20.57 2.69 -10.89
C PRO A 22 19.30 2.27 -11.65
N PRO A 23 18.11 2.69 -11.19
CA PRO A 23 17.87 3.67 -10.13
C PRO A 23 17.59 3.08 -8.73
N TYR A 24 17.81 1.79 -8.53
CA TYR A 24 17.47 1.08 -7.30
C TYR A 24 18.60 1.11 -6.26
N ASP A 25 19.65 1.88 -6.52
CA ASP A 25 20.83 2.07 -5.70
C ASP A 25 20.66 3.16 -4.63
N VAL A 26 19.61 3.98 -4.74
CA VAL A 26 19.25 5.02 -3.76
C VAL A 26 17.92 4.70 -3.11
N PHE A 27 17.98 4.28 -1.85
CA PHE A 27 16.82 3.91 -1.06
C PHE A 27 17.01 4.31 0.40
N PRO A 28 15.91 4.46 1.17
CA PRO A 28 16.04 4.77 2.58
C PRO A 28 16.65 3.61 3.38
N ASP A 29 17.36 3.95 4.45
CA ASP A 29 17.93 2.98 5.38
C ASP A 29 16.84 2.09 5.98
N ALA A 30 17.15 0.81 6.15
CA ALA A 30 16.23 -0.19 6.72
C ALA A 30 16.75 -0.70 8.06
N ASP A 31 17.18 0.22 8.91
CA ASP A 31 17.46 -0.05 10.32
C ASP A 31 16.13 -0.16 11.09
N PRO A 32 16.07 -0.95 12.19
CA PRO A 32 14.87 -1.06 13.01
C PRO A 32 14.24 0.31 13.31
N PRO A 33 12.90 0.47 13.18
CA PRO A 33 11.88 -0.57 13.02
C PRO A 33 11.67 -1.12 11.60
N TYR A 34 12.55 -0.78 10.66
CA TYR A 34 12.53 -1.30 9.31
C TYR A 34 13.46 -2.50 9.17
N TYR A 35 13.11 -3.40 8.26
CA TYR A 35 13.94 -4.55 7.90
C TYR A 35 13.85 -4.76 6.39
N ARG A 36 14.93 -5.25 5.78
CA ARG A 36 15.00 -5.47 4.34
C ARG A 36 15.70 -6.76 4.00
N VAL A 37 15.11 -7.49 3.04
CA VAL A 37 15.75 -8.60 2.34
C VAL A 37 15.75 -8.33 0.85
N ARG A 38 16.78 -8.83 0.16
CA ARG A 38 16.89 -8.78 -1.30
C ARG A 38 17.09 -10.19 -1.85
N TYR A 39 16.43 -10.48 -2.96
CA TYR A 39 16.66 -11.69 -3.75
C TYR A 39 17.14 -11.32 -5.14
N ASP A 40 18.12 -12.08 -5.64
CA ASP A 40 18.58 -11.96 -7.02
C ASP A 40 17.60 -12.61 -8.01
N ALA A 41 17.68 -12.19 -9.27
CA ALA A 41 16.95 -12.83 -10.35
C ALA A 41 17.33 -14.30 -10.50
N SER A 42 16.33 -15.15 -10.77
CA SER A 42 16.54 -16.54 -11.18
C SER A 42 16.44 -16.70 -12.69
N THR A 43 17.22 -17.65 -13.21
CA THR A 43 17.12 -18.11 -14.61
C THR A 43 16.27 -19.37 -14.75
N LYS A 44 15.77 -19.93 -13.65
CA LYS A 44 14.96 -21.15 -13.66
C LYS A 44 13.50 -20.83 -13.98
N ALA A 45 12.89 -21.69 -14.79
CA ALA A 45 11.48 -21.54 -15.14
C ALA A 45 10.58 -21.61 -13.89
N GLY A 46 9.67 -20.64 -13.76
CA GLY A 46 8.73 -20.53 -12.63
C GLY A 46 9.30 -19.84 -11.39
N GLU A 47 10.60 -19.55 -11.34
CA GLU A 47 11.19 -18.67 -10.33
C GLU A 47 11.22 -17.22 -10.83
N LEU A 48 11.28 -16.27 -9.89
CA LEU A 48 11.20 -14.85 -10.20
C LEU A 48 12.41 -14.41 -11.03
N SER A 49 12.17 -13.90 -12.23
CA SER A 49 13.23 -13.52 -13.18
C SER A 49 13.76 -12.10 -13.00
N PHE A 50 13.29 -11.36 -12.01
CA PHE A 50 13.78 -10.03 -11.65
C PHE A 50 14.30 -10.04 -10.23
N PRO A 51 15.39 -9.29 -9.92
CA PRO A 51 15.73 -9.05 -8.54
C PRO A 51 14.61 -8.28 -7.84
N VAL A 52 14.50 -8.45 -6.53
CA VAL A 52 13.47 -7.78 -5.73
C VAL A 52 13.97 -7.45 -4.34
N ASN A 53 13.60 -6.26 -3.87
CA ASN A 53 13.75 -5.88 -2.47
C ASN A 53 12.39 -5.91 -1.80
N TYR A 54 12.33 -6.48 -0.61
CA TYR A 54 11.18 -6.36 0.26
C TYR A 54 11.61 -5.58 1.50
N THR A 55 10.96 -4.44 1.72
CA THR A 55 11.14 -3.65 2.95
C THR A 55 9.87 -3.79 3.78
N ILE A 56 10.04 -4.05 5.07
CA ILE A 56 8.94 -4.13 6.03
C ILE A 56 9.18 -3.13 7.16
N TRP A 57 8.11 -2.46 7.59
CA TRP A 57 8.04 -1.70 8.82
C TRP A 57 7.19 -2.46 9.83
N ILE A 58 7.67 -2.55 11.07
CA ILE A 58 6.98 -3.21 12.17
C ILE A 58 6.79 -2.20 13.30
N PRO A 59 5.57 -2.00 13.82
CA PRO A 59 5.36 -1.10 14.95
C PRO A 59 6.22 -1.50 16.16
N ASN A 60 6.95 -0.56 16.77
CA ASN A 60 7.86 -0.84 17.90
C ASN A 60 7.18 -1.53 19.10
N ASP A 61 5.90 -1.25 19.32
CA ASP A 61 5.16 -1.70 20.52
C ASP A 61 4.35 -2.99 20.28
N VAL A 62 4.46 -3.61 19.10
CA VAL A 62 3.67 -4.80 18.78
C VAL A 62 4.30 -6.06 19.37
N ALA A 63 3.56 -6.74 20.24
CA ALA A 63 4.02 -7.99 20.84
C ALA A 63 3.86 -9.18 19.88
N THR A 64 2.79 -9.19 19.07
CA THR A 64 2.52 -10.25 18.11
C THR A 64 1.75 -9.70 16.94
N LEU A 65 2.20 -9.98 15.73
CA LEU A 65 1.55 -9.52 14.52
C LEU A 65 0.28 -10.32 14.22
N ARG A 66 -0.76 -9.62 13.77
CA ARG A 66 -2.04 -10.19 13.33
C ARG A 66 -2.19 -10.24 11.80
N GLY A 67 -1.33 -9.52 11.08
CA GLY A 67 -1.36 -9.44 9.62
C GLY A 67 -0.21 -8.65 9.02
N VAL A 68 -0.20 -8.57 7.69
CA VAL A 68 0.68 -7.69 6.92
C VAL A 68 -0.16 -6.89 5.94
N VAL A 69 -0.05 -5.57 5.99
CA VAL A 69 -0.51 -4.68 4.92
C VAL A 69 0.57 -4.66 3.84
N VAL A 70 0.23 -5.02 2.61
CA VAL A 70 1.16 -5.08 1.48
C VAL A 70 0.81 -3.97 0.49
N HIS A 71 1.77 -3.11 0.20
CA HIS A 71 1.64 -2.03 -0.76
C HIS A 71 2.49 -2.31 -2.00
N GLN A 72 1.82 -2.62 -3.12
CA GLN A 72 2.47 -3.09 -4.34
C GLN A 72 2.39 -2.04 -5.47
N HIS A 73 3.56 -1.60 -5.94
CA HIS A 73 3.69 -0.65 -7.05
C HIS A 73 3.25 -1.23 -8.41
N GLY A 74 3.18 -0.36 -9.43
CA GLY A 74 2.88 -0.72 -10.82
C GLY A 74 4.05 -1.19 -11.66
N CYS A 75 3.80 -1.41 -12.96
CA CYS A 75 4.80 -1.88 -13.91
C CYS A 75 5.79 -0.80 -14.33
N GLY A 76 7.00 -1.24 -14.72
CA GLY A 76 8.02 -0.39 -15.34
C GLY A 76 8.87 0.36 -14.32
N GLU A 77 10.07 0.75 -14.75
CA GLU A 77 11.13 1.24 -13.87
C GLU A 77 10.66 2.40 -12.97
N GLY A 78 9.94 3.37 -13.55
CA GLY A 78 9.37 4.50 -12.83
C GLY A 78 8.44 4.10 -11.68
N SER A 79 7.58 3.11 -11.90
CA SER A 79 6.67 2.61 -10.86
C SER A 79 7.41 1.75 -9.83
N CYS A 80 8.37 0.93 -10.26
CA CYS A 80 9.16 0.11 -9.36
C CYS A 80 9.91 0.95 -8.31
N LYS A 81 10.46 2.10 -8.70
CA LYS A 81 11.08 3.07 -7.77
C LYS A 81 10.14 3.52 -6.65
N SER A 82 8.82 3.59 -6.92
CA SER A 82 7.83 3.92 -5.89
C SER A 82 7.81 2.87 -4.78
N GLY A 83 8.11 1.60 -5.07
CA GLY A 83 8.21 0.52 -4.08
C GLY A 83 9.28 0.73 -3.01
N LEU A 84 10.34 1.48 -3.30
CA LEU A 84 11.45 1.72 -2.38
C LEU A 84 11.03 2.45 -1.09
N THR A 85 9.97 3.25 -1.17
CA THR A 85 9.50 4.08 -0.04
C THR A 85 8.16 3.63 0.55
N GLY A 86 7.50 2.62 -0.02
CA GLY A 86 6.15 2.22 0.40
C GLY A 86 6.05 1.83 1.87
N ALA A 87 7.07 1.16 2.43
CA ALA A 87 7.11 0.79 3.84
C ALA A 87 7.27 1.98 4.80
N TYR A 88 7.66 3.16 4.30
CA TYR A 88 7.91 4.39 5.06
C TYR A 88 6.72 5.38 4.98
N ASP A 89 5.60 4.98 4.38
CA ASP A 89 4.41 5.83 4.28
C ASP A 89 3.68 5.90 5.62
N LEU A 90 3.70 7.07 6.25
CA LEU A 90 3.13 7.28 7.58
C LEU A 90 1.63 6.98 7.64
N HIS A 91 0.89 7.21 6.54
CA HIS A 91 -0.56 6.99 6.52
C HIS A 91 -0.89 5.50 6.45
N TRP A 92 -0.16 4.75 5.61
CA TRP A 92 -0.28 3.29 5.55
C TRP A 92 0.26 2.62 6.83
N GLN A 93 1.28 3.20 7.48
CA GLN A 93 1.76 2.75 8.78
C GLN A 93 0.69 2.92 9.87
N SER A 94 -0.07 4.02 9.88
CA SER A 94 -1.19 4.20 10.81
C SER A 94 -2.26 3.11 10.68
N LEU A 95 -2.59 2.69 9.44
CA LEU A 95 -3.48 1.55 9.21
C LEU A 95 -2.88 0.26 9.77
N ALA A 96 -1.62 -0.03 9.44
CA ALA A 96 -0.97 -1.25 9.88
C ALA A 96 -0.89 -1.31 11.42
N LYS A 97 -0.47 -0.21 12.06
CA LYS A 97 -0.36 -0.09 13.52
C LYS A 97 -1.68 -0.34 14.23
N LYS A 98 -2.79 0.27 13.76
CA LYS A 98 -4.11 0.11 14.38
C LYS A 98 -4.56 -1.36 14.50
N HIS A 99 -4.09 -2.21 13.59
CA HIS A 99 -4.49 -3.61 13.51
C HIS A 99 -3.44 -4.60 13.99
N ASP A 100 -2.37 -4.12 14.64
CA ASP A 100 -1.19 -4.93 14.99
C ASP A 100 -0.60 -5.65 13.76
N CYS A 101 -0.56 -4.95 12.64
CA CYS A 101 -0.01 -5.43 11.38
C CYS A 101 1.35 -4.77 11.09
N ALA A 102 2.16 -5.45 10.30
CA ALA A 102 3.32 -4.85 9.65
C ALA A 102 2.92 -4.19 8.33
N LEU A 103 3.72 -3.25 7.83
CA LEU A 103 3.58 -2.68 6.49
C LEU A 103 4.75 -3.14 5.62
N LEU A 104 4.46 -3.78 4.50
CA LEU A 104 5.47 -4.30 3.57
C LEU A 104 5.30 -3.69 2.18
N ALA A 105 6.41 -3.31 1.57
CA ALA A 105 6.47 -2.90 0.17
C ALA A 105 7.58 -3.67 -0.56
N ALA A 106 7.27 -4.12 -1.77
CA ALA A 106 8.25 -4.70 -2.68
C ALA A 106 8.79 -3.61 -3.63
N SER A 107 10.00 -3.78 -4.14
CA SER A 107 10.54 -3.03 -5.27
C SER A 107 11.18 -4.03 -6.23
N TYR A 108 10.45 -4.40 -7.28
CA TYR A 108 10.96 -5.29 -8.32
C TYR A 108 11.90 -4.51 -9.26
N GLU A 109 13.11 -5.01 -9.48
CA GLU A 109 14.10 -4.39 -10.37
C GLU A 109 13.82 -4.75 -11.84
N GLN A 110 12.58 -4.52 -12.29
CA GLN A 110 12.13 -4.75 -13.67
C GLN A 110 12.86 -3.77 -14.61
N PRO A 111 13.58 -4.25 -15.64
CA PRO A 111 14.19 -3.38 -16.64
C PRO A 111 13.13 -2.63 -17.48
N GLU A 112 13.49 -1.45 -17.97
CA GLU A 112 12.62 -0.67 -18.86
C GLU A 112 12.21 -1.50 -20.10
N GLY A 113 10.91 -1.51 -20.40
CA GLY A 113 10.34 -2.27 -21.51
C GLY A 113 10.25 -3.79 -21.30
N ALA A 114 10.76 -4.35 -20.20
CA ALA A 114 10.60 -5.76 -19.89
C ALA A 114 9.12 -6.12 -19.65
N ASP A 115 8.75 -7.38 -19.87
CA ASP A 115 7.39 -7.84 -19.67
C ASP A 115 7.02 -7.85 -18.17
N CYS A 116 6.04 -7.03 -17.80
CA CYS A 116 5.55 -6.93 -16.43
C CYS A 116 4.93 -8.24 -15.94
N GLN A 117 4.38 -9.08 -16.84
CA GLN A 117 3.79 -10.37 -16.46
C GLN A 117 4.79 -11.29 -15.75
N MET A 118 6.09 -11.10 -15.97
CA MET A 118 7.14 -11.90 -15.32
C MET A 118 7.21 -11.72 -13.79
N TRP A 119 6.56 -10.70 -13.22
CA TRP A 119 6.36 -10.59 -11.77
C TRP A 119 4.92 -10.32 -11.37
N CYS A 120 4.12 -9.60 -12.18
CA CYS A 120 2.77 -9.23 -11.78
C CYS A 120 1.77 -10.39 -11.89
N ASP A 121 2.09 -11.44 -12.65
CA ASP A 121 1.45 -12.74 -12.47
C ASP A 121 2.18 -13.48 -11.33
N PRO A 122 1.53 -13.71 -10.17
CA PRO A 122 2.20 -14.31 -9.02
C PRO A 122 2.78 -15.71 -9.29
N ARG A 123 2.24 -16.42 -10.29
CA ARG A 123 2.69 -17.77 -10.69
C ARG A 123 4.08 -17.77 -11.33
N ASN A 124 4.60 -16.62 -11.73
CA ASN A 124 5.95 -16.45 -12.27
C ASN A 124 7.00 -16.21 -11.17
N GLY A 125 6.75 -16.70 -9.96
CA GLY A 125 7.71 -16.76 -8.86
C GLY A 125 7.66 -15.61 -7.87
N SER A 126 6.92 -14.53 -8.14
CA SER A 126 6.77 -13.43 -7.18
C SER A 126 5.93 -13.81 -5.96
N ASP A 127 4.97 -14.74 -6.08
CA ASP A 127 4.29 -15.37 -4.94
C ASP A 127 5.28 -16.08 -4.01
N ALA A 128 6.08 -16.99 -4.58
CA ALA A 128 7.06 -17.76 -3.83
C ALA A 128 8.11 -16.84 -3.17
N ALA A 129 8.59 -15.81 -3.89
CA ALA A 129 9.53 -14.84 -3.35
C ALA A 129 8.93 -14.01 -2.21
N PHE A 130 7.68 -13.57 -2.33
CA PHE A 130 6.96 -12.85 -1.28
C PHE A 130 6.76 -13.72 -0.02
N GLN A 131 6.31 -14.96 -0.16
CA GLN A 131 6.15 -15.83 1.01
C GLN A 131 7.49 -16.17 1.68
N LYS A 132 8.56 -16.33 0.87
CA LYS A 132 9.92 -16.47 1.40
C LYS A 132 10.35 -15.22 2.18
N CYS A 133 10.05 -14.02 1.67
CA CYS A 133 10.42 -12.77 2.34
C CYS A 133 9.77 -12.63 3.71
N LEU A 134 8.50 -13.02 3.86
CA LEU A 134 7.82 -13.02 5.16
C LEU A 134 8.50 -13.94 6.18
N THR A 135 9.01 -15.09 5.72
CA THR A 135 9.75 -16.01 6.58
C THR A 135 11.09 -15.41 7.01
N ASP A 136 11.88 -14.93 6.05
CA ASP A 136 13.21 -14.37 6.33
C ASP A 136 13.12 -13.10 7.20
N LEU A 137 12.19 -12.20 6.88
CA LEU A 137 11.95 -10.97 7.65
C LEU A 137 11.39 -11.26 9.04
N GLY A 138 10.56 -12.31 9.19
CA GLY A 138 10.11 -12.79 10.49
C GLY A 138 11.26 -13.25 11.37
N GLN A 139 12.22 -13.99 10.81
CA GLN A 139 13.43 -14.36 11.53
C GLN A 139 14.28 -13.14 11.88
N GLN A 140 14.46 -12.19 10.95
CA GLN A 140 15.31 -11.02 11.14
C GLN A 140 14.78 -10.04 12.19
N SER A 141 13.45 -9.85 12.23
CA SER A 141 12.78 -8.92 13.13
C SER A 141 12.42 -9.50 14.49
N GLY A 142 12.50 -10.83 14.65
CA GLY A 142 12.02 -11.51 15.86
C GLY A 142 10.50 -11.79 15.85
N HIS A 143 9.84 -11.62 14.71
CA HIS A 143 8.41 -11.93 14.50
C HIS A 143 8.20 -13.14 13.56
N PRO A 144 8.52 -14.38 14.00
CA PRO A 144 8.40 -15.57 13.16
C PRO A 144 6.96 -15.85 12.69
N GLU A 145 5.95 -15.30 13.36
CA GLU A 145 4.55 -15.37 12.95
C GLU A 145 4.30 -14.76 11.56
N LEU A 146 5.17 -13.86 11.08
CA LEU A 146 5.05 -13.22 9.75
C LEU A 146 4.84 -14.23 8.62
N ALA A 147 5.44 -15.42 8.70
CA ALA A 147 5.28 -16.47 7.69
C ALA A 147 3.83 -16.94 7.52
N ASN A 148 3.00 -16.80 8.56
CA ASN A 148 1.67 -17.41 8.64
C ASN A 148 0.51 -16.41 8.75
N VAL A 149 0.77 -15.18 9.20
CA VAL A 149 -0.28 -14.16 9.34
C VAL A 149 -0.94 -13.82 7.99
N PRO A 150 -2.22 -13.39 7.99
CA PRO A 150 -2.94 -12.97 6.79
C PRO A 150 -2.44 -11.65 6.21
N TRP A 151 -2.91 -11.31 5.01
CA TRP A 151 -2.49 -10.15 4.23
C TRP A 151 -3.65 -9.23 3.87
N ALA A 152 -3.44 -7.92 4.00
CA ALA A 152 -4.26 -6.89 3.36
C ALA A 152 -3.50 -6.39 2.14
N LEU A 153 -4.07 -6.49 0.95
CA LEU A 153 -3.33 -6.20 -0.28
C LEU A 153 -3.82 -4.89 -0.89
N TRP A 154 -2.89 -4.00 -1.21
CA TRP A 154 -3.11 -2.87 -2.10
C TRP A 154 -2.16 -2.99 -3.27
N GLY A 155 -2.65 -2.77 -4.49
CA GLY A 155 -1.82 -2.86 -5.68
C GLY A 155 -2.24 -1.90 -6.79
N HIS A 156 -1.27 -1.23 -7.39
CA HIS A 156 -1.48 -0.33 -8.53
C HIS A 156 -1.04 -0.98 -9.85
N SER A 157 -1.88 -0.93 -10.90
CA SER A 157 -1.57 -1.39 -12.26
C SER A 157 -1.13 -2.86 -12.29
N GLY A 158 0.15 -3.16 -12.58
CA GLY A 158 0.73 -4.50 -12.38
C GLY A 158 0.57 -5.02 -10.95
N GLY A 159 0.72 -4.16 -9.95
CA GLY A 159 0.45 -4.49 -8.56
C GLY A 159 -1.01 -4.88 -8.31
N GLY A 160 -1.96 -4.28 -9.03
CA GLY A 160 -3.38 -4.67 -8.97
C GLY A 160 -3.62 -6.06 -9.58
N HIS A 161 -2.93 -6.38 -10.68
CA HIS A 161 -2.93 -7.74 -11.24
C HIS A 161 -2.35 -8.75 -10.23
N TRP A 162 -1.23 -8.39 -9.59
CA TRP A 162 -0.58 -9.23 -8.57
C TRP A 162 -1.49 -9.44 -7.35
N ALA A 163 -2.01 -8.36 -6.77
CA ALA A 163 -2.89 -8.42 -5.59
C ALA A 163 -4.15 -9.24 -5.85
N GLY A 164 -4.80 -9.04 -7.00
CA GLY A 164 -5.95 -9.86 -7.40
C GLY A 164 -5.56 -11.31 -7.68
N GLY A 165 -4.41 -11.56 -8.31
CA GLY A 165 -3.88 -12.91 -8.50
C GLY A 165 -3.62 -13.63 -7.18
N MET A 166 -3.08 -12.93 -6.18
CA MET A 166 -2.87 -13.45 -4.83
C MET A 166 -4.18 -13.79 -4.12
N VAL A 167 -5.26 -13.02 -4.32
CA VAL A 167 -6.61 -13.39 -3.83
C VAL A 167 -7.07 -14.71 -4.45
N LEU A 168 -6.86 -14.90 -5.74
CA LEU A 168 -7.32 -16.10 -6.45
C LEU A 168 -6.51 -17.35 -6.11
N LEU A 169 -5.23 -17.18 -5.76
CA LEU A 169 -4.32 -18.27 -5.38
C LEU A 169 -4.41 -18.62 -3.89
N HIS A 170 -4.55 -17.61 -3.03
CA HIS A 170 -4.45 -17.75 -1.57
C HIS A 170 -5.61 -17.07 -0.82
N PRO A 171 -6.88 -17.39 -1.13
CA PRO A 171 -8.03 -16.68 -0.55
C PRO A 171 -8.11 -16.80 0.98
N ASP A 172 -7.59 -17.89 1.56
CA ASP A 172 -7.55 -18.11 3.01
C ASP A 172 -6.46 -17.27 3.73
N ARG A 173 -5.53 -16.69 2.98
CA ARG A 173 -4.49 -15.77 3.49
C ARG A 173 -4.86 -14.30 3.29
N VAL A 174 -5.81 -13.96 2.41
CA VAL A 174 -6.11 -12.56 2.08
C VAL A 174 -7.33 -12.03 2.82
N ALA A 175 -7.12 -11.03 3.68
CA ALA A 175 -8.15 -10.33 4.45
C ALA A 175 -8.96 -9.35 3.58
N ALA A 176 -8.32 -8.66 2.62
CA ALA A 176 -8.98 -7.80 1.64
C ALA A 176 -7.99 -7.40 0.54
N ALA A 177 -8.51 -7.00 -0.62
CA ALA A 177 -7.68 -6.51 -1.71
C ALA A 177 -8.24 -5.24 -2.38
N TRP A 178 -7.39 -4.22 -2.52
CA TRP A 178 -7.65 -3.00 -3.29
C TRP A 178 -6.85 -3.01 -4.59
N LEU A 179 -7.56 -3.03 -5.71
CA LEU A 179 -7.03 -3.23 -7.05
C LEU A 179 -7.11 -1.91 -7.83
N ARG A 180 -6.09 -1.05 -7.67
CA ARG A 180 -6.00 0.24 -8.35
C ARG A 180 -5.55 0.03 -9.79
N SER A 181 -6.40 0.32 -10.76
CA SER A 181 -6.07 0.33 -12.20
C SER A 181 -5.47 -0.97 -12.78
N GLY A 182 -5.79 -2.14 -12.20
CA GLY A 182 -5.37 -3.43 -12.73
C GLY A 182 -6.01 -4.61 -12.02
N VAL A 183 -6.38 -5.65 -12.77
CA VAL A 183 -7.06 -6.86 -12.29
C VAL A 183 -6.56 -8.10 -13.05
N PRO A 184 -6.50 -9.29 -12.43
CA PRO A 184 -6.19 -10.51 -13.15
C PRO A 184 -7.32 -10.89 -14.13
N LEU A 185 -7.02 -11.77 -15.08
CA LEU A 185 -8.02 -12.34 -15.98
C LEU A 185 -8.71 -13.55 -15.36
N LEU A 186 -10.03 -13.65 -15.52
CA LEU A 186 -10.81 -14.85 -15.18
C LEU A 186 -11.09 -15.75 -16.39
N GLU A 187 -10.96 -15.20 -17.60
CA GLU A 187 -11.16 -15.91 -18.86
C GLU A 187 -10.01 -15.57 -19.82
N PRO A 188 -9.64 -16.48 -20.75
CA PRO A 188 -8.62 -16.19 -21.76
C PRO A 188 -8.98 -14.95 -22.59
N ASN A 189 -7.98 -14.09 -22.84
CA ASN A 189 -8.12 -12.94 -23.72
C ASN A 189 -7.35 -13.18 -25.03
N PRO A 190 -8.04 -13.37 -26.17
CA PRO A 190 -7.40 -13.59 -27.47
C PRO A 190 -6.45 -12.45 -27.90
N ASP A 191 -6.69 -11.22 -27.46
CA ASP A 191 -5.85 -10.05 -27.76
C ASP A 191 -4.59 -10.01 -26.89
N ARG A 192 -4.54 -10.81 -25.81
CA ARG A 192 -3.42 -10.90 -24.86
C ARG A 192 -3.13 -12.36 -24.49
N PRO A 193 -2.75 -13.22 -25.45
CA PRO A 193 -2.61 -14.66 -25.22
C PRO A 193 -1.51 -15.04 -24.22
N GLY A 194 -0.56 -14.12 -23.94
CA GLY A 194 0.47 -14.31 -22.93
C GLY A 194 -0.03 -14.17 -21.48
N ILE A 195 -1.17 -13.51 -21.25
CA ILE A 195 -1.75 -13.36 -19.90
C ILE A 195 -2.68 -14.54 -19.64
N LYS A 196 -2.32 -15.38 -18.68
CA LYS A 196 -3.08 -16.59 -18.36
C LYS A 196 -4.24 -16.26 -17.42
N ALA A 197 -5.42 -16.79 -17.72
CA ALA A 197 -6.56 -16.71 -16.83
C ALA A 197 -6.31 -17.43 -15.50
N HIS A 198 -6.97 -16.96 -14.45
CA HIS A 198 -7.03 -17.60 -13.14
C HIS A 198 -8.38 -18.31 -12.97
N THR A 199 -8.40 -19.32 -12.10
CA THR A 199 -9.65 -19.94 -11.67
C THR A 199 -10.23 -19.16 -10.49
N LEU A 200 -11.52 -18.86 -10.55
CA LEU A 200 -12.26 -18.25 -9.45
C LEU A 200 -12.83 -19.35 -8.54
N SER A 201 -12.23 -19.51 -7.36
CA SER A 201 -12.68 -20.47 -6.32
C SER A 201 -13.76 -19.88 -5.40
N ASP A 202 -14.49 -20.74 -4.70
CA ASP A 202 -15.48 -20.31 -3.69
C ASP A 202 -14.84 -19.51 -2.54
N GLY A 203 -13.58 -19.83 -2.19
CA GLY A 203 -12.82 -19.08 -1.18
C GLY A 203 -12.61 -17.63 -1.62
N ALA A 204 -12.23 -17.41 -2.88
CA ALA A 204 -12.01 -16.06 -3.42
C ALA A 204 -13.28 -15.21 -3.44
N LEU A 205 -14.47 -15.81 -3.58
CA LEU A 205 -15.75 -15.09 -3.48
C LEU A 205 -16.00 -14.49 -2.08
N ARG A 206 -15.35 -15.03 -1.04
CA ARG A 206 -15.48 -14.58 0.35
C ARG A 206 -14.48 -13.48 0.73
N VAL A 207 -13.58 -13.11 -0.17
CA VAL A 207 -12.60 -12.04 0.05
C VAL A 207 -13.20 -10.71 -0.42
N PRO A 208 -13.27 -9.67 0.43
CA PRO A 208 -13.62 -8.32 0.00
C PRO A 208 -12.60 -7.79 -1.02
N ILE A 209 -13.09 -7.33 -2.18
CA ILE A 209 -12.28 -6.78 -3.26
C ILE A 209 -12.83 -5.41 -3.69
N MET A 210 -11.96 -4.42 -3.85
CA MET A 210 -12.30 -3.14 -4.48
C MET A 210 -11.57 -2.98 -5.81
N CYS A 211 -12.30 -2.84 -6.91
CA CYS A 211 -11.77 -2.36 -8.18
C CYS A 211 -11.78 -0.83 -8.19
N ASN A 212 -10.62 -0.19 -8.36
CA ASN A 212 -10.49 1.27 -8.32
C ASN A 212 -9.78 1.81 -9.56
N PRO A 213 -10.45 1.96 -10.72
CA PRO A 213 -9.89 2.64 -11.87
C PRO A 213 -10.06 4.16 -11.77
N GLY A 214 -9.21 4.93 -12.44
CA GLY A 214 -9.48 6.33 -12.76
C GLY A 214 -10.49 6.47 -13.90
N THR A 215 -11.27 7.56 -13.89
CA THR A 215 -12.33 7.75 -14.88
C THR A 215 -11.81 7.79 -16.32
N LYS A 216 -10.58 8.29 -16.55
CA LYS A 216 -9.99 8.38 -17.89
C LYS A 216 -9.41 7.05 -18.40
N GLU A 217 -9.58 5.95 -17.66
CA GLU A 217 -9.07 4.64 -18.03
C GLU A 217 -10.12 3.75 -18.71
N GLY A 218 -10.91 4.33 -19.62
CA GLY A 218 -11.99 3.62 -20.30
C GLY A 218 -13.39 3.88 -19.74
N VAL A 219 -13.55 4.63 -18.63
CA VAL A 219 -14.88 5.01 -18.13
C VAL A 219 -15.43 6.21 -18.91
N THR A 220 -14.68 7.32 -18.97
CA THR A 220 -15.04 8.55 -19.72
C THR A 220 -14.19 8.76 -20.97
N VAL A 221 -12.93 8.34 -20.96
CA VAL A 221 -12.04 8.38 -22.14
C VAL A 221 -11.91 6.97 -22.68
N LYS A 222 -12.42 6.72 -23.89
CA LYS A 222 -12.63 5.37 -24.46
C LYS A 222 -11.50 4.90 -25.38
N ASP A 223 -10.48 5.72 -25.57
CA ASP A 223 -9.32 5.48 -26.43
C ASP A 223 -7.99 5.78 -25.72
N GLY A 224 -6.88 5.45 -26.40
CA GLY A 224 -5.54 5.64 -25.86
C GLY A 224 -5.04 4.50 -24.98
N ARG A 225 -3.86 4.71 -24.37
CA ARG A 225 -3.06 3.65 -23.72
C ARG A 225 -3.82 2.89 -22.62
N PHE A 226 -4.65 3.58 -21.85
CA PHE A 226 -5.32 3.02 -20.66
C PHE A 226 -6.82 2.75 -20.83
N ALA A 227 -7.40 2.95 -22.02
CA ALA A 227 -8.83 2.73 -22.24
C ALA A 227 -9.31 1.29 -22.01
N GLY A 228 -8.40 0.32 -22.06
CA GLY A 228 -8.70 -1.09 -21.81
C GLY A 228 -8.82 -1.46 -20.32
N VAL A 229 -8.53 -0.55 -19.39
CA VAL A 229 -8.55 -0.85 -17.95
C VAL A 229 -9.99 -1.01 -17.44
N TRP A 230 -10.92 -0.12 -17.81
CA TRP A 230 -12.33 -0.24 -17.42
C TRP A 230 -12.98 -1.51 -17.95
N PRO A 231 -12.93 -1.86 -19.26
CA PRO A 231 -13.49 -3.12 -19.74
C PRO A 231 -12.94 -4.36 -19.02
N ALA A 232 -11.64 -4.36 -18.68
CA ALA A 232 -11.04 -5.46 -17.91
C ALA A 232 -11.59 -5.53 -16.47
N ASN A 233 -11.71 -4.38 -15.79
CA ASN A 233 -12.31 -4.29 -14.45
C ASN A 233 -13.79 -4.70 -14.47
N GLU A 234 -14.56 -4.28 -15.47
CA GLU A 234 -15.97 -4.63 -15.62
C GLU A 234 -16.16 -6.15 -15.83
N ALA A 235 -15.33 -6.77 -16.67
CA ALA A 235 -15.34 -8.22 -16.86
C ALA A 235 -14.97 -8.97 -15.57
N PHE A 236 -13.93 -8.53 -14.86
CA PHE A 236 -13.53 -9.11 -13.58
C PHE A 236 -14.62 -8.96 -12.51
N PHE A 237 -15.17 -7.74 -12.35
CA PHE A 237 -16.27 -7.43 -11.45
C PHE A 237 -17.47 -8.34 -11.71
N ASN A 238 -17.93 -8.44 -12.95
CA ASN A 238 -19.08 -9.28 -13.30
C ASN A 238 -18.81 -10.77 -13.06
N GLY A 239 -17.59 -11.24 -13.32
CA GLY A 239 -17.19 -12.62 -13.07
C GLY A 239 -17.22 -12.99 -11.58
N VAL A 240 -16.80 -12.08 -10.71
CA VAL A 240 -16.82 -12.27 -9.24
C VAL A 240 -18.22 -12.04 -8.68
N ARG A 241 -18.84 -10.89 -8.96
CA ARG A 241 -20.14 -10.50 -8.41
C ARG A 241 -21.28 -11.38 -8.89
N GLY A 242 -21.24 -11.80 -10.16
CA GLY A 242 -22.25 -12.69 -10.74
C GLY A 242 -22.32 -14.07 -10.07
N LYS A 243 -21.29 -14.46 -9.31
CA LYS A 243 -21.25 -15.66 -8.47
C LYS A 243 -21.49 -15.36 -6.97
N GLY A 244 -21.92 -14.15 -6.64
CA GLY A 244 -22.18 -13.71 -5.27
C GLY A 244 -20.96 -13.19 -4.50
N GLY A 245 -19.83 -12.95 -5.18
CA GLY A 245 -18.60 -12.51 -4.53
C GLY A 245 -18.68 -11.11 -3.90
N LEU A 246 -17.85 -10.86 -2.90
CA LEU A 246 -17.77 -9.60 -2.16
C LEU A 246 -16.89 -8.57 -2.90
N ILE A 247 -17.41 -8.01 -3.99
CA ILE A 247 -16.65 -7.08 -4.83
C ILE A 247 -17.40 -5.77 -5.09
N SER A 248 -16.63 -4.69 -5.21
CA SER A 248 -17.12 -3.34 -5.48
C SER A 248 -16.28 -2.62 -6.53
N VAL A 249 -16.80 -1.51 -7.02
CA VAL A 249 -16.13 -0.60 -7.94
C VAL A 249 -16.17 0.81 -7.35
N ALA A 250 -15.02 1.48 -7.31
CA ALA A 250 -14.91 2.87 -6.93
C ALA A 250 -14.15 3.62 -8.03
N VAL A 251 -14.85 4.24 -8.97
CA VAL A 251 -14.18 5.03 -10.02
C VAL A 251 -13.68 6.33 -9.42
N ASP A 252 -12.40 6.63 -9.60
CA ASP A 252 -11.83 7.93 -9.22
C ASP A 252 -12.18 8.99 -10.29
N PRO A 253 -13.01 10.00 -9.98
CA PRO A 253 -13.51 10.93 -10.99
C PRO A 253 -12.47 11.95 -11.44
N LEU A 254 -11.33 12.07 -10.75
CA LEU A 254 -10.35 13.14 -11.00
C LEU A 254 -9.07 12.66 -11.69
N THR A 255 -8.91 11.35 -11.88
CA THR A 255 -7.65 10.76 -12.32
C THR A 255 -7.74 10.00 -13.64
N ALA A 256 -6.57 9.81 -14.24
CA ALA A 256 -6.28 8.73 -15.18
C ALA A 256 -5.64 7.55 -14.43
N HIS A 257 -4.42 7.17 -14.79
CA HIS A 257 -3.76 5.98 -14.25
C HIS A 257 -2.95 6.29 -12.97
N GLU A 258 -2.63 7.54 -12.66
CA GLU A 258 -2.07 7.98 -11.37
C GLU A 258 -3.04 7.75 -10.21
N CYS A 259 -2.56 7.64 -8.96
CA CYS A 259 -3.39 7.22 -7.82
C CYS A 259 -4.28 8.30 -7.16
N GLY A 260 -4.01 9.59 -7.38
CA GLY A 260 -4.81 10.70 -6.86
C GLY A 260 -5.18 10.60 -5.37
N ASN A 261 -6.45 10.82 -5.04
CA ASN A 261 -6.98 10.86 -3.67
C ASN A 261 -7.47 9.48 -3.16
N GLN A 262 -7.15 8.38 -3.85
CA GLN A 262 -7.70 7.05 -3.52
C GLN A 262 -7.44 6.60 -2.09
N ARG A 263 -6.31 6.98 -1.49
CA ARG A 263 -5.93 6.57 -0.13
C ARG A 263 -6.96 6.98 0.92
N TYR A 264 -7.65 8.10 0.72
CA TYR A 264 -8.67 8.61 1.63
C TYR A 264 -9.96 7.78 1.62
N PHE A 265 -10.09 6.82 0.70
CA PHE A 265 -11.11 5.78 0.76
C PHE A 265 -10.51 4.37 0.94
N ALA A 266 -9.37 4.07 0.32
CA ALA A 266 -8.71 2.77 0.42
C ALA A 266 -8.31 2.41 1.85
N ILE A 267 -7.70 3.33 2.59
CA ILE A 267 -7.26 3.08 3.96
C ILE A 267 -8.46 2.87 4.88
N PRO A 268 -9.50 3.74 4.91
CA PRO A 268 -10.70 3.49 5.71
C PRO A 268 -11.49 2.23 5.30
N TRP A 269 -11.48 1.86 4.02
CA TRP A 269 -12.12 0.62 3.55
C TRP A 269 -11.35 -0.63 4.01
N LEU A 270 -10.01 -0.59 3.94
CA LEU A 270 -9.16 -1.66 4.45
C LEU A 270 -9.25 -1.74 5.98
N ASP A 271 -9.30 -0.61 6.67
CA ASP A 271 -9.50 -0.55 8.13
C ASP A 271 -10.74 -1.34 8.57
N GLU A 272 -11.87 -1.09 7.91
CA GLU A 272 -13.11 -1.82 8.18
C GLU A 272 -12.98 -3.32 7.85
N CYS A 273 -12.41 -3.66 6.69
CA CYS A 273 -12.23 -5.05 6.30
C CYS A 273 -11.34 -5.80 7.29
N LEU A 274 -10.26 -5.18 7.77
CA LEU A 274 -9.34 -5.76 8.74
C LEU A 274 -10.00 -5.90 10.11
N ALA A 275 -10.75 -4.89 10.56
CA ALA A 275 -11.53 -4.95 11.79
C ALA A 275 -12.52 -6.12 11.81
N LEU A 276 -13.10 -6.46 10.65
CA LEU A 276 -14.06 -7.55 10.51
C LEU A 276 -13.41 -8.92 10.28
N ARG A 277 -12.29 -8.99 9.55
CA ARG A 277 -11.72 -10.26 9.09
C ARG A 277 -10.45 -10.73 9.77
N LEU A 278 -9.59 -9.84 10.29
CA LEU A 278 -8.36 -10.30 10.94
C LEU A 278 -8.69 -11.19 12.14
N PRO A 279 -7.89 -12.25 12.39
CA PRO A 279 -8.09 -13.10 13.55
C PRO A 279 -7.93 -12.29 14.84
N LYS A 280 -8.64 -12.68 15.91
CA LYS A 280 -8.52 -12.01 17.22
C LYS A 280 -7.20 -12.37 17.90
N ASN A 281 -6.73 -13.60 17.72
CA ASN A 281 -5.43 -14.07 18.21
C ASN A 281 -4.55 -14.45 17.02
N SER A 282 -3.25 -14.19 17.10
CA SER A 282 -2.33 -14.59 16.02
C SER A 282 -2.33 -16.12 15.85
N GLY A 283 -2.29 -16.57 14.60
CA GLY A 283 -2.36 -17.98 14.23
C GLY A 283 -3.78 -18.54 13.99
N ASP A 284 -4.84 -17.85 14.44
CA ASP A 284 -6.22 -18.23 14.10
C ASP A 284 -6.51 -17.94 12.60
N PRO A 285 -7.44 -18.67 11.96
CA PRO A 285 -7.85 -18.39 10.59
C PRO A 285 -8.58 -17.04 10.47
N LEU A 286 -8.60 -16.49 9.25
CA LEU A 286 -9.40 -15.31 8.94
C LEU A 286 -10.88 -15.52 9.29
N ARG A 287 -11.49 -14.50 9.90
CA ARG A 287 -12.92 -14.48 10.17
C ARG A 287 -13.69 -14.32 8.85
N SER A 288 -14.86 -14.94 8.80
CA SER A 288 -15.81 -14.72 7.71
C SER A 288 -16.28 -13.27 7.71
N MET A 289 -16.41 -12.69 6.53
CA MET A 289 -16.98 -11.35 6.39
C MET A 289 -18.46 -11.38 6.75
N PRO A 290 -18.97 -10.46 7.59
CA PRO A 290 -20.41 -10.31 7.78
C PRO A 290 -21.10 -10.01 6.46
N THR A 291 -22.27 -10.62 6.26
CA THR A 291 -23.11 -10.41 5.07
C THR A 291 -24.44 -9.75 5.40
N ASP A 292 -24.67 -9.45 6.67
CA ASP A 292 -25.84 -8.73 7.16
C ASP A 292 -25.57 -7.22 7.13
N ASP A 293 -26.62 -6.39 7.02
CA ASP A 293 -26.53 -4.93 6.98
C ASP A 293 -25.61 -4.35 5.88
N THR A 294 -25.41 -5.13 4.81
CA THR A 294 -24.60 -4.71 3.66
C THR A 294 -25.31 -3.67 2.81
N TRP A 295 -24.53 -2.91 2.06
CA TRP A 295 -25.03 -1.87 1.16
C TRP A 295 -24.68 -2.21 -0.28
N LEU A 296 -25.53 -1.79 -1.21
CA LEU A 296 -25.37 -2.02 -2.64
C LEU A 296 -25.45 -0.71 -3.41
N ALA A 297 -24.70 -0.63 -4.51
CA ALA A 297 -24.77 0.48 -5.45
C ALA A 297 -24.66 0.01 -6.90
N GLY A 298 -25.04 0.87 -7.85
CA GLY A 298 -24.64 0.67 -9.25
C GLY A 298 -23.10 0.74 -9.37
N PRO A 299 -22.44 -0.15 -10.14
CA PRO A 299 -20.97 -0.18 -10.25
C PRO A 299 -20.33 1.13 -10.71
N THR A 300 -21.05 1.95 -11.48
CA THR A 300 -20.64 3.30 -11.91
C THR A 300 -21.60 4.39 -11.43
N GLY A 301 -22.39 4.08 -10.39
CA GLY A 301 -23.34 5.00 -9.77
C GLY A 301 -22.71 5.91 -8.72
N PHE A 302 -23.55 6.75 -8.11
CA PHE A 302 -23.16 7.70 -7.06
C PHE A 302 -23.92 7.50 -5.75
N ASP A 303 -24.96 6.67 -5.76
CA ASP A 303 -25.83 6.43 -4.62
C ASP A 303 -25.76 4.95 -4.23
N ALA A 304 -25.64 4.70 -2.93
CA ALA A 304 -25.72 3.39 -2.34
C ALA A 304 -26.96 3.31 -1.44
N ALA A 305 -27.55 2.13 -1.34
CA ALA A 305 -28.70 1.85 -0.47
C ALA A 305 -28.44 0.59 0.37
N PRO A 306 -29.12 0.44 1.53
CA PRO A 306 -29.18 -0.85 2.22
C PRO A 306 -29.61 -1.96 1.26
N THR A 307 -29.07 -3.17 1.41
CA THR A 307 -29.37 -4.30 0.53
C THR A 307 -30.88 -4.58 0.41
N ALA A 308 -31.63 -4.41 1.50
CA ALA A 308 -33.08 -4.60 1.54
C ALA A 308 -33.87 -3.54 0.75
N GLU A 309 -33.28 -2.37 0.51
CA GLU A 309 -33.90 -1.23 -0.19
C GLU A 309 -33.33 -1.05 -1.60
N PHE A 310 -32.32 -1.85 -1.98
CA PHE A 310 -31.67 -1.72 -3.27
C PHE A 310 -32.61 -2.12 -4.42
N VAL A 311 -32.79 -1.20 -5.36
CA VAL A 311 -33.58 -1.43 -6.57
C VAL A 311 -32.64 -1.87 -7.71
N GLY A 312 -32.67 -3.15 -8.04
CA GLY A 312 -31.85 -3.72 -9.12
C GLY A 312 -31.54 -5.20 -8.87
N ASP A 313 -30.66 -5.76 -9.67
CA ASP A 313 -30.14 -7.12 -9.48
C ASP A 313 -28.93 -7.09 -8.52
N PRO A 314 -29.01 -7.67 -7.31
CA PRO A 314 -27.89 -7.67 -6.36
C PRO A 314 -26.63 -8.34 -6.90
N LEU A 315 -26.74 -9.29 -7.84
CA LEU A 315 -25.59 -9.98 -8.46
C LEU A 315 -24.90 -9.15 -9.55
N LYS A 316 -25.39 -7.93 -9.80
CA LYS A 316 -24.76 -6.93 -10.67
C LYS A 316 -24.41 -5.64 -9.93
N ALA A 317 -24.69 -5.57 -8.64
CA ALA A 317 -24.48 -4.39 -7.81
C ALA A 317 -23.11 -4.44 -7.10
N ALA A 318 -22.46 -3.29 -6.98
CA ALA A 318 -21.27 -3.11 -6.17
C ALA A 318 -21.61 -3.30 -4.68
N TRP A 319 -20.80 -4.10 -3.98
CA TRP A 319 -21.06 -4.50 -2.59
C TRP A 319 -20.24 -3.67 -1.58
N PHE A 320 -20.85 -3.28 -0.47
CA PHE A 320 -20.16 -2.63 0.64
C PHE A 320 -20.51 -3.30 1.97
N PRO A 321 -19.54 -3.39 2.90
CA PRO A 321 -19.72 -4.13 4.14
C PRO A 321 -20.73 -3.49 5.10
N ASN A 322 -20.87 -2.16 5.06
CA ASN A 322 -21.78 -1.44 5.94
C ASN A 322 -22.09 -0.03 5.40
N GLN A 323 -22.97 0.69 6.12
CA GLN A 323 -23.39 2.05 5.80
C GLN A 323 -22.24 3.07 5.81
N SER A 324 -21.31 2.97 6.76
CA SER A 324 -20.22 3.94 6.91
C SER A 324 -19.32 3.93 5.68
N VAL A 325 -18.91 2.74 5.25
CA VAL A 325 -18.11 2.54 4.04
C VAL A 325 -18.87 2.98 2.80
N ALA A 326 -20.17 2.66 2.68
CA ALA A 326 -20.97 3.09 1.54
C ALA A 326 -21.08 4.62 1.44
N LYS A 327 -21.22 5.33 2.57
CA LYS A 327 -21.25 6.80 2.59
C LYS A 327 -19.92 7.42 2.17
N ARG A 328 -18.80 6.88 2.63
CA ARG A 328 -17.46 7.30 2.18
C ARG A 328 -17.26 7.04 0.69
N TRP A 329 -17.74 5.90 0.19
CA TRP A 329 -17.72 5.59 -1.23
C TRP A 329 -18.49 6.65 -2.03
N MET A 330 -19.70 7.03 -1.62
CA MET A 330 -20.51 8.07 -2.30
C MET A 330 -19.77 9.42 -2.37
N GLN A 331 -19.08 9.83 -1.30
CA GLN A 331 -18.22 11.02 -1.31
C GLN A 331 -17.04 10.85 -2.29
N TYR A 332 -16.38 9.69 -2.24
CA TYR A 332 -15.20 9.41 -3.05
C TYR A 332 -15.49 9.43 -4.56
N VAL A 333 -16.51 8.69 -5.02
CA VAL A 333 -16.82 8.57 -6.46
C VAL A 333 -17.41 9.86 -7.04
N LYS A 334 -17.94 10.74 -6.18
CA LYS A 334 -18.48 12.03 -6.60
C LYS A 334 -17.36 13.02 -6.95
N ASP A 335 -16.43 13.24 -6.03
CA ASP A 335 -15.39 14.28 -6.20
C ASP A 335 -14.11 14.02 -5.40
N THR A 336 -13.95 12.84 -4.78
CA THR A 336 -12.83 12.46 -3.91
C THR A 336 -12.70 13.27 -2.60
N SER A 337 -13.67 14.12 -2.27
CA SER A 337 -13.66 14.92 -1.04
C SER A 337 -14.19 14.13 0.15
N VAL A 338 -13.55 13.01 0.45
CA VAL A 338 -13.87 12.20 1.64
C VAL A 338 -13.61 13.02 2.90
N GLU A 339 -14.63 13.16 3.73
CA GLU A 339 -14.60 13.95 4.95
C GLU A 339 -13.87 13.21 6.07
N ASP A 340 -13.24 14.00 6.93
CA ASP A 340 -12.65 13.54 8.18
C ASP A 340 -12.91 14.61 9.26
N ALA A 341 -13.29 14.14 10.45
CA ALA A 341 -13.62 14.96 11.60
C ALA A 341 -12.67 14.71 12.79
N THR A 342 -11.71 13.78 12.67
CA THR A 342 -10.76 13.48 13.74
C THR A 342 -9.43 14.22 13.54
N PRO A 343 -8.89 14.88 14.58
CA PRO A 343 -7.57 15.48 14.48
C PRO A 343 -6.48 14.38 14.46
N PRO A 344 -5.30 14.67 13.87
CA PRO A 344 -4.18 13.74 13.93
C PRO A 344 -3.70 13.52 15.38
N PRO A 345 -3.00 12.41 15.65
CA PRO A 345 -2.30 12.22 16.92
C PRO A 345 -1.31 13.36 17.21
N ALA A 346 -1.10 13.64 18.49
CA ALA A 346 -0.09 14.62 18.91
C ALA A 346 1.32 14.13 18.54
N PRO A 347 2.22 15.03 18.07
CA PRO A 347 3.64 14.72 17.98
C PRO A 347 4.21 14.23 19.31
N SER A 348 5.32 13.52 19.29
CA SER A 348 5.99 13.05 20.49
C SER A 348 7.49 13.25 20.39
N ASN A 349 8.19 13.03 21.51
CA ASN A 349 9.66 13.05 21.56
C ASN A 349 10.27 14.34 20.99
N LEU A 350 9.64 15.49 21.24
CA LEU A 350 10.16 16.80 20.82
C LEU A 350 11.46 17.09 21.59
N ARG A 351 12.57 17.14 20.86
CA ARG A 351 13.90 17.46 21.37
C ARG A 351 14.42 18.73 20.74
N VAL A 352 15.05 19.56 21.57
CA VAL A 352 15.66 20.83 21.16
C VAL A 352 17.13 20.82 21.53
N GLN A 353 18.01 21.03 20.55
CA GLN A 353 19.45 21.14 20.76
C GLN A 353 20.00 22.30 19.93
N SER A 354 20.49 23.36 20.60
CA SER A 354 21.10 24.51 19.92
C SER A 354 20.24 25.11 18.78
N GLY A 355 18.93 25.25 19.02
CA GLY A 355 17.97 25.76 18.01
C GLY A 355 17.55 24.73 16.95
N GLN A 356 18.04 23.49 17.01
CA GLN A 356 17.58 22.38 16.18
C GLN A 356 16.49 21.59 16.89
N LEU A 357 15.32 21.51 16.27
CA LEU A 357 14.16 20.76 16.71
C LEU A 357 14.11 19.44 15.95
N SER A 358 13.74 18.37 16.65
CA SER A 358 13.37 17.08 16.06
C SER A 358 12.22 16.48 16.85
N TRP A 359 11.30 15.79 16.19
CA TRP A 359 10.15 15.15 16.81
C TRP A 359 9.77 13.89 16.04
N GLU A 360 8.85 13.13 16.62
CA GLU A 360 8.21 11.98 15.99
C GLU A 360 6.71 12.23 15.86
N ALA A 361 6.06 11.66 14.86
CA ALA A 361 4.62 11.77 14.68
C ALA A 361 4.06 10.60 13.88
N GLU A 362 2.80 10.31 14.14
CA GLU A 362 1.98 9.39 13.34
C GLU A 362 1.02 10.20 12.47
N ALA A 363 0.60 9.62 11.35
CA ALA A 363 -0.40 10.24 10.51
C ALA A 363 -1.81 9.96 11.06
N ASP A 364 -2.75 10.88 10.78
CA ASP A 364 -4.17 10.59 10.97
C ASP A 364 -4.59 9.41 10.08
N LEU A 365 -5.40 8.48 10.62
CA LEU A 365 -5.81 7.28 9.90
C LEU A 365 -6.74 7.59 8.72
N GLU A 366 -7.63 8.57 8.87
CA GLU A 366 -8.66 8.86 7.87
C GLU A 366 -8.09 9.75 6.76
N SER A 367 -7.26 10.73 7.14
CA SER A 367 -6.84 11.81 6.25
C SER A 367 -5.35 12.11 6.20
N GLY A 368 -4.51 11.33 6.86
CA GLY A 368 -3.07 11.45 6.78
C GLY A 368 -2.52 12.72 7.43
N LEU A 369 -1.27 13.05 7.13
CA LEU A 369 -0.56 14.19 7.71
C LEU A 369 -0.24 15.23 6.63
N SER A 370 -0.66 16.49 6.81
CA SER A 370 -0.37 17.57 5.87
C SER A 370 0.95 18.28 6.18
N HIS A 371 1.08 18.79 7.41
CA HIS A 371 2.23 19.56 7.88
C HIS A 371 2.22 19.66 9.41
N PHE A 372 3.25 20.28 9.96
CA PHE A 372 3.36 20.69 11.35
C PHE A 372 3.36 22.20 11.47
N ILE A 373 2.74 22.72 12.53
CA ILE A 373 2.88 24.11 12.97
C ILE A 373 3.89 24.11 14.12
N LEU A 374 4.90 24.98 14.01
CA LEU A 374 5.89 25.22 15.05
C LEU A 374 5.63 26.56 15.72
N GLU A 375 5.75 26.59 17.04
CA GLU A 375 5.68 27.81 17.83
C GLU A 375 6.93 27.95 18.71
N ARG A 376 7.36 29.19 18.93
CA ARG A 376 8.39 29.60 19.88
C ARG A 376 7.79 30.57 20.88
N ASP A 377 7.89 30.26 22.17
CA ASP A 377 7.35 31.06 23.27
C ASP A 377 5.86 31.41 23.07
N GLY A 378 5.08 30.44 22.58
CA GLY A 378 3.64 30.57 22.30
C GLY A 378 3.30 31.42 21.06
N LYS A 379 4.27 31.76 20.21
CA LYS A 379 4.07 32.48 18.95
C LYS A 379 4.43 31.62 17.76
N PHE A 380 3.65 31.73 16.69
CA PHE A 380 3.94 31.07 15.42
C PHE A 380 5.38 31.33 14.96
N LEU A 381 6.08 30.26 14.62
CA LEU A 381 7.44 30.26 14.09
C LEU A 381 7.45 29.86 12.62
N ALA A 382 6.92 28.67 12.29
CA ALA A 382 6.97 28.13 10.94
C ALA A 382 5.94 27.01 10.71
N ASN A 383 5.69 26.70 9.44
CA ASN A 383 5.11 25.42 9.03
C ASN A 383 6.20 24.49 8.52
N VAL A 384 6.08 23.19 8.79
CA VAL A 384 6.99 22.15 8.27
C VAL A 384 6.20 21.05 7.55
N PRO A 385 6.38 20.87 6.23
CA PRO A 385 7.09 21.78 5.34
C PRO A 385 6.40 23.16 5.26
N GLN A 386 7.13 24.18 4.83
CA GLN A 386 6.57 25.53 4.65
C GLN A 386 5.37 25.54 3.69
N GLN A 387 5.45 24.69 2.65
CA GLN A 387 4.36 24.43 1.73
C GLN A 387 4.34 22.93 1.41
N SER A 388 3.30 22.23 1.84
CA SER A 388 3.06 20.85 1.41
C SER A 388 2.73 20.85 -0.08
N LYS A 389 3.41 19.99 -0.84
CA LYS A 389 3.18 19.82 -2.28
C LYS A 389 2.92 18.36 -2.56
N ASN A 390 1.91 18.11 -3.37
CA ASN A 390 1.63 16.78 -3.87
C ASN A 390 1.03 16.91 -5.27
N PRO A 391 1.67 16.38 -6.32
CA PRO A 391 1.09 16.39 -7.66
C PRO A 391 -0.12 15.45 -7.80
N PHE A 392 -0.33 14.52 -6.85
CA PHE A 392 -1.38 13.51 -6.90
C PHE A 392 -2.36 13.66 -5.74
N GLY A 393 -3.32 14.58 -5.86
CA GLY A 393 -4.38 14.78 -4.86
C GLY A 393 -4.07 15.84 -3.80
N ARG A 394 -4.54 15.64 -2.56
CA ARG A 394 -4.38 16.63 -1.47
C ARG A 394 -2.90 16.83 -1.11
N PRO A 395 -2.47 18.06 -0.74
CA PRO A 395 -1.14 18.29 -0.18
C PRO A 395 -0.88 17.48 1.09
N ILE A 396 0.17 16.65 1.08
CA ILE A 396 0.54 15.74 2.17
C ILE A 396 2.02 15.90 2.53
N PHE A 397 2.38 15.66 3.79
CA PHE A 397 3.69 15.91 4.38
C PHE A 397 4.83 15.24 3.61
N GLN A 398 4.65 13.97 3.24
CA GLN A 398 5.68 13.19 2.55
C GLN A 398 5.71 13.38 1.02
N GLY A 399 4.74 14.13 0.47
CA GLY A 399 4.41 14.11 -0.97
C GLY A 399 4.06 12.70 -1.46
N LEU A 400 3.59 12.55 -2.70
CA LEU A 400 3.37 11.22 -3.29
C LEU A 400 4.02 11.07 -4.65
N GLN A 401 4.45 9.85 -4.92
CA GLN A 401 4.81 9.33 -6.23
C GLN A 401 3.58 8.79 -6.95
N TYR A 402 3.77 8.45 -8.23
CA TYR A 402 2.70 8.01 -9.13
C TYR A 402 1.91 6.79 -8.60
N SER A 403 2.58 5.88 -7.90
CA SER A 403 1.99 4.67 -7.29
C SER A 403 1.72 4.82 -5.79
N ASP A 404 1.30 5.99 -5.31
CA ASP A 404 0.82 6.18 -3.92
C ASP A 404 1.85 5.89 -2.83
N THR A 405 3.12 6.25 -3.02
CA THR A 405 4.16 6.13 -1.99
C THR A 405 4.91 7.45 -1.77
N PRO A 406 5.59 7.64 -0.61
CA PRO A 406 6.33 8.85 -0.30
C PRO A 406 7.36 9.22 -1.36
N THR A 407 7.56 10.51 -1.57
CA THR A 407 8.66 11.00 -2.43
C THR A 407 10.02 10.80 -1.77
N GLN A 408 11.08 10.78 -2.59
CA GLN A 408 12.47 10.79 -2.11
C GLN A 408 13.12 12.16 -2.36
N PRO A 409 14.00 12.65 -1.45
CA PRO A 409 14.29 12.09 -0.13
C PRO A 409 13.06 12.15 0.79
N LEU A 410 12.99 11.23 1.77
CA LEU A 410 11.88 11.20 2.72
C LEU A 410 11.80 12.52 3.50
N ALA A 411 10.57 13.01 3.74
CA ALA A 411 10.34 14.20 4.53
C ALA A 411 10.83 14.01 5.97
N SER A 412 11.56 15.00 6.50
CA SER A 412 12.14 14.97 7.84
C SER A 412 11.28 15.73 8.84
N MET A 413 11.07 15.13 10.01
CA MET A 413 10.43 15.77 11.18
C MET A 413 11.45 16.55 11.99
N SER A 414 12.04 17.57 11.36
CA SER A 414 13.03 18.43 11.99
C SER A 414 12.95 19.86 11.47
N PHE A 415 13.47 20.79 12.27
CA PHE A 415 13.51 22.21 11.92
C PHE A 415 14.71 22.87 12.60
N THR A 416 15.27 23.90 11.97
CA THR A 416 16.33 24.71 12.58
C THR A 416 15.85 26.14 12.70
N ASP A 417 15.69 26.60 13.93
CA ASP A 417 15.40 27.99 14.25
C ASP A 417 16.70 28.80 14.19
N LYS A 418 16.89 29.49 13.06
CA LYS A 418 18.06 30.35 12.82
C LYS A 418 17.98 31.69 13.54
N ASP A 419 16.79 32.05 14.01
CA ASP A 419 16.50 33.33 14.65
C ASP A 419 16.40 33.18 16.18
N ALA A 420 16.78 32.01 16.72
CA ALA A 420 16.86 31.78 18.16
C ALA A 420 18.00 32.61 18.75
N GLU A 421 17.74 33.32 19.86
CA GLU A 421 18.76 34.14 20.50
C GLU A 421 19.79 33.24 21.21
N PRO A 422 21.10 33.36 20.91
CA PRO A 422 22.11 32.55 21.56
C PRO A 422 22.13 32.76 23.07
N GLY A 423 22.00 31.66 23.83
CA GLY A 423 22.01 31.70 25.30
C GLY A 423 20.63 31.95 25.94
N THR A 424 19.59 32.19 25.14
CA THR A 424 18.20 32.26 25.62
C THR A 424 17.56 30.87 25.58
N ILE A 425 16.90 30.47 26.67
CA ILE A 425 16.10 29.25 26.71
C ILE A 425 14.71 29.58 26.14
N HIS A 426 14.37 28.97 25.01
CA HIS A 426 13.06 29.12 24.37
C HIS A 426 12.20 27.88 24.63
N THR A 427 10.90 28.09 24.79
CA THR A 427 9.92 26.98 24.81
C THR A 427 9.40 26.77 23.39
N TYR A 428 9.58 25.56 22.86
CA TYR A 428 9.06 25.20 21.54
C TYR A 428 7.81 24.33 21.64
N THR A 429 6.91 24.49 20.68
CA THR A 429 5.72 23.64 20.53
C THR A 429 5.60 23.13 19.11
N VAL A 430 5.23 21.85 18.94
CA VAL A 430 4.90 21.25 17.64
C VAL A 430 3.43 20.81 17.67
N ILE A 431 2.70 21.13 16.60
CA ILE A 431 1.30 20.72 16.39
C ILE A 431 1.20 20.05 15.01
N ALA A 432 0.79 18.79 14.95
CA ALA A 432 0.46 18.11 13.70
C ALA A 432 -0.87 18.59 13.11
N VAL A 433 -0.96 18.69 11.78
CA VAL A 433 -2.15 19.09 11.03
C VAL A 433 -2.43 18.07 9.93
N ASN A 434 -3.65 17.52 9.88
CA ASN A 434 -4.06 16.55 8.86
C ASN A 434 -4.44 17.24 7.52
N THR A 435 -4.81 16.46 6.49
CA THR A 435 -5.11 17.03 5.15
C THR A 435 -6.44 17.80 5.07
N LEU A 436 -7.24 17.79 6.13
CA LEU A 436 -8.47 18.60 6.27
C LEU A 436 -8.23 19.86 7.11
N GLY A 437 -7.01 20.06 7.64
CA GLY A 437 -6.66 21.22 8.45
C GLY A 437 -6.98 21.10 9.94
N LEU A 438 -7.37 19.91 10.42
CA LEU A 438 -7.58 19.66 11.85
C LEU A 438 -6.25 19.55 12.57
N ARG A 439 -6.19 20.11 13.78
CA ARG A 439 -4.98 20.23 14.59
C ARG A 439 -4.99 19.24 15.74
N SER A 440 -3.87 18.57 15.94
CA SER A 440 -3.60 17.75 17.12
C SER A 440 -3.50 18.61 18.39
N MET A 441 -3.44 17.94 19.55
CA MET A 441 -2.96 18.58 20.77
C MET A 441 -1.47 18.97 20.63
N PRO A 442 -1.05 20.10 21.23
CA PRO A 442 0.33 20.56 21.16
C PRO A 442 1.28 19.69 21.99
N THR A 443 2.50 19.53 21.49
CA THR A 443 3.62 18.91 22.22
C THR A 443 4.68 19.95 22.47
N GLN A 444 4.98 20.20 23.74
CA GLN A 444 5.98 21.18 24.17
C GLN A 444 7.33 20.52 24.41
N SER A 445 8.40 21.29 24.17
CA SER A 445 9.76 20.89 24.53
C SER A 445 9.92 20.86 26.04
N GLU A 446 10.61 19.84 26.55
CA GLU A 446 11.01 19.76 27.97
C GLU A 446 11.95 20.89 28.40
#